data_AF-A0A9W6LL03-F1
#
_entry.id   AF-A0A9W6LL03-F1
#
_cell.length_a   1.000
_cell.length_b   1.000
_cell.length_c   1.000
_cell.angle_alpha   90.00
_cell.angle_beta   90.00
_cell.angle_gamma   90.00
#
_symmetry.space_group_name_H-M   'P 1'
#
loop_
_entity.id
_entity.type
_entity.pdbx_description
1 polymer ?
#
loop_
_entity_poly.entity_id
_entity_poly.type
_entity_poly.pdbx_seq_one_letter_code
_entity_poly.pdbx_strand_id
1 'polypeptide(L)' 'MAGMRDKIIHEYFGVRLELIWEVIKKDIPKLKPLIEKVLTNLENEH' A
#
# COMPACT_ATOMS: atom_id res chain seq x y z
N MET A 1 -2.71 32.54 -11.39
CA MET A 1 -2.07 31.30 -11.86
C MET A 1 -1.89 30.38 -10.65
N ALA A 2 -2.61 29.27 -10.58
CA ALA A 2 -2.46 28.29 -9.49
C ALA A 2 -1.10 27.56 -9.66
N GLY A 3 -0.23 27.67 -8.65
CA GLY A 3 1.12 27.11 -8.69
C GLY A 3 1.15 25.58 -8.59
N MET A 4 2.26 24.95 -8.97
CA MET A 4 2.44 23.48 -9.00
C MET A 4 2.04 22.79 -7.68
N ARG A 5 2.27 23.45 -6.54
CA ARG A 5 1.82 23.01 -5.21
C ARG A 5 0.30 22.82 -5.13
N ASP A 6 -0.47 23.73 -5.72
CA ASP A 6 -1.94 23.75 -5.64
C ASP A 6 -2.55 22.57 -6.41
N LYS A 7 -1.89 22.15 -7.50
CA LYS A 7 -2.24 20.96 -8.30
C LYS A 7 -1.92 19.65 -7.56
N ILE A 8 -0.79 19.56 -6.87
CA ILE A 8 -0.37 18.35 -6.13
C ILE A 8 -1.33 18.04 -4.98
N ILE A 9 -1.84 19.07 -4.30
CA ILE A 9 -2.76 18.89 -3.16
C ILE A 9 -4.16 18.47 -3.63
N HIS A 10 -4.58 18.89 -4.83
CA HIS A 10 -5.90 18.54 -5.39
C HIS A 10 -6.02 17.07 -5.84
N GLU A 11 -4.93 16.36 -6.12
CA GLU A 11 -4.99 14.93 -6.50
C GLU A 11 -5.12 13.98 -5.29
N TYR A 12 -4.99 14.47 -4.06
CA TYR A 12 -5.28 13.68 -2.86
C TYR A 12 -6.79 13.62 -2.53
N PHE A 13 -7.65 14.36 -3.24
CA PHE A 13 -9.11 14.38 -3.05
C PHE A 13 -9.85 13.19 -3.70
N GLY A 14 -9.14 12.12 -4.04
CA GLY A 14 -9.73 10.91 -4.64
C GLY A 14 -9.64 9.67 -3.77
N VAL A 15 -9.16 9.78 -2.53
CA VAL A 15 -8.98 8.59 -1.68
C VAL A 15 -10.33 8.18 -1.10
N ARG A 16 -10.98 7.22 -1.76
CA ARG A 16 -12.17 6.53 -1.24
C ARG A 16 -11.77 5.80 0.04
N LEU A 17 -12.25 6.28 1.19
CA LEU A 17 -11.96 5.67 2.48
C LEU A 17 -12.37 4.20 2.53
N GLU A 18 -13.42 3.86 1.79
CA GLU A 18 -13.89 2.49 1.56
C GLU A 18 -12.81 1.65 0.87
N LEU A 19 -12.15 2.19 -0.16
CA LEU A 19 -11.05 1.48 -0.83
C LEU A 19 -9.87 1.25 0.11
N ILE A 20 -9.51 2.24 0.93
CA ILE A 20 -8.45 2.07 1.94
C ILE A 20 -8.86 0.95 2.92
N TRP A 21 -10.08 1.00 3.42
CA TRP A 21 -10.57 0.03 4.38
C TRP A 21 -10.57 -1.39 3.81
N GLU A 22 -10.96 -1.53 2.55
CA GLU A 22 -10.89 -2.80 1.82
C GLU A 22 -9.45 -3.30 1.66
N VAL A 23 -8.51 -2.43 1.27
CA VAL A 23 -7.09 -2.78 1.16
C VAL A 23 -6.53 -3.23 2.51
N ILE A 24 -6.86 -2.52 3.59
CA ILE A 24 -6.44 -2.88 4.96
C ILE A 24 -6.98 -4.25 5.38
N LYS A 25 -8.24 -4.56 5.04
CA LYS A 25 -8.89 -5.80 5.49
C LYS A 25 -8.63 -6.99 4.58
N LYS A 26 -8.36 -6.77 3.28
CA LYS A 26 -8.26 -7.84 2.28
C LYS A 26 -6.86 -8.06 1.76
N ASP A 27 -6.07 -7.01 1.56
CA ASP A 27 -4.80 -7.12 0.85
C ASP A 27 -3.60 -7.13 1.79
N ILE A 28 -3.60 -6.26 2.81
CA ILE A 28 -2.55 -6.24 3.84
C ILE A 28 -2.40 -7.60 4.56
N PRO A 29 -3.48 -8.29 4.99
CA PRO A 29 -3.33 -9.57 5.70
C PRO A 29 -2.74 -10.68 4.82
N LYS A 30 -2.93 -10.61 3.49
CA LYS A 30 -2.33 -11.56 2.55
C LYS A 30 -0.83 -11.31 2.36
N LEU A 31 -0.35 -10.10 2.63
CA LEU A 31 1.05 -9.75 2.44
C LEU A 31 1.97 -10.36 3.51
N LYS A 32 1.50 -10.47 4.75
CA LYS A 32 2.27 -11.07 5.86
C LYS A 32 2.82 -12.47 5.54
N PRO A 33 2.00 -13.47 5.16
CA PRO A 33 2.52 -14.81 4.86
C PRO A 33 3.43 -14.84 3.62
N LEU A 34 3.25 -13.91 2.67
CA LEU A 34 4.15 -13.80 1.50
C LEU A 34 5.53 -13.32 1.92
N ILE A 35 5.61 -12.32 2.80
CA ILE A 35 6.88 -11.82 3.34
C ILE A 35 7.56 -12.92 4.17
N GLU A 36 6.82 -13.60 5.05
CA GLU A 36 7.35 -14.72 5.84
C GLU A 36 7.93 -15.81 4.94
N LYS A 37 7.23 -16.18 3.85
CA LYS A 37 7.74 -17.16 2.87
C LYS A 37 9.03 -16.72 2.21
N VAL A 38 9.15 -15.44 1.82
CA VAL A 38 10.39 -14.91 1.23
C VAL A 38 11.53 -14.95 2.23
N LEU A 39 11.30 -14.56 3.49
CA LEU A 39 12.31 -14.63 4.55
C LEU A 39 12.77 -16.06 4.82
N THR A 40 11.83 -17.00 4.94
CA THR A 40 12.16 -18.43 5.10
C THR A 40 12.96 -18.97 3.92
N ASN A 41 12.63 -18.58 2.69
CA ASN A 41 13.42 -19.01 1.53
C ASN A 41 14.86 -18.47 1.58
N LEU A 42 15.05 -17.21 1.96
CA LEU A 42 16.38 -16.61 2.11
C LEU A 42 17.20 -17.27 3.22
N GLU A 43 16.57 -17.67 4.32
CA GLU A 43 17.24 -18.39 5.42
C GLU A 43 17.66 -19.82 5.02
N ASN A 44 16.92 -20.48 4.14
CA ASN A 44 17.22 -21.85 3.69
C ASN A 44 18.23 -21.92 2.53
N GLU A 45 18.57 -20.79 1.92
CA GLU A 45 19.59 -20.68 0.86
C GLU A 45 21.01 -20.41 1.41
N HIS A 46 21.17 -20.34 2.73
CA HIS A 46 22.44 -20.22 3.46
C HIS A 46 22.78 -21.49 4.25
#